data_AF-A0A959TSM1-F1
#
_entry.id   AF-A0A959TSM1-F1
#
_cell.length_a   1.000
_cell.length_b   1.000
_cell.length_c   1.000
_cell.angle_alpha   90.00
_cell.angle_beta   90.00
_cell.angle_gamma   90.00
#
_symmetry.space_group_name_H-M   'P 1'
#
loop_
_entity.id
_entity.type
_entity.pdbx_description
1 polymer ?
#
loop_
_entity_poly.entity_id
_entity_poly.type
_entity_poly.pdbx_seq_one_letter_code
_entity_poly.pdbx_strand_id
1 'polypeptide(L)'
;MMFHGPSWRWVPVVTLLVIGMPTRAQTTDMARLHEDLCGCVSAIDPRSADAVVDRSVSNCLETAVLEHPYAVRELLHAGPNTGTPGYRIGQMLGGLLSRDCEAFRALRVRLNDMHRPAVLKKGAT
;
A
#
# COMPACT_ATOMS: atom_id res chain seq x y z
N MET A 1 -9.47 69.05 -26.19
CA MET A 1 -9.06 67.63 -26.07
C MET A 1 -9.08 67.33 -24.57
N MET A 2 -10.19 66.78 -24.01
CA MET A 2 -10.44 65.32 -23.81
C MET A 2 -9.28 64.69 -23.01
N PHE A 3 -9.41 64.11 -21.80
CA PHE A 3 -10.29 63.04 -21.27
C PHE A 3 -10.38 63.15 -19.73
N HIS A 4 -11.57 63.05 -19.10
CA HIS A 4 -12.15 61.87 -18.42
C HIS A 4 -11.23 61.09 -17.44
N GLY A 5 -11.69 60.94 -16.18
CA GLY A 5 -10.98 60.30 -15.05
C GLY A 5 -10.82 58.77 -15.15
N PRO A 6 -10.34 58.12 -14.08
CA PRO A 6 -11.31 57.33 -13.31
C PRO A 6 -11.12 57.33 -11.79
N SER A 7 -12.28 57.23 -11.15
CA SER A 7 -12.57 56.92 -9.77
C SER A 7 -11.89 55.63 -9.30
N TRP A 8 -11.26 55.68 -8.12
CA TRP A 8 -10.76 54.51 -7.42
C TRP A 8 -11.93 53.70 -6.88
N ARG A 9 -12.42 52.76 -7.70
CA ARG A 9 -13.40 51.75 -7.27
C ARG A 9 -12.67 50.75 -6.37
N TRP A 10 -13.02 50.75 -5.10
CA TRP A 10 -12.70 49.69 -4.16
C TRP A 10 -13.35 48.40 -4.66
N VAL A 11 -12.52 47.45 -5.12
CA VAL A 11 -12.95 46.08 -5.37
C VAL A 11 -12.78 45.34 -4.04
N PRO A 12 -13.86 44.88 -3.37
CA PRO A 12 -13.70 43.92 -2.31
C PRO A 12 -13.18 42.64 -2.95
N VAL A 13 -11.90 42.33 -2.70
CA VAL A 13 -11.33 41.00 -2.94
C VAL A 13 -12.10 40.06 -2.02
N VAL A 14 -13.06 39.34 -2.60
CA VAL A 14 -13.70 38.20 -1.94
C VAL A 14 -12.63 37.13 -1.87
N THR A 15 -11.83 37.17 -0.80
CA THR A 15 -10.93 36.10 -0.43
C THR A 15 -11.82 34.91 -0.09
N LEU A 16 -12.04 34.04 -1.08
CA LEU A 16 -12.61 32.72 -0.89
C LEU A 16 -11.68 32.00 0.09
N LEU A 17 -12.03 32.07 1.36
CA LEU A 17 -11.45 31.28 2.43
C LEU A 17 -11.87 29.84 2.13
N VAL A 18 -11.09 29.15 1.30
CA VAL A 18 -11.13 27.70 1.22
C VAL A 18 -10.67 27.23 2.60
N ILE A 19 -11.66 27.01 3.47
CA ILE A 19 -11.47 26.36 4.75
C ILE A 19 -10.91 24.99 4.40
N GLY A 20 -9.59 24.87 4.49
CA GLY A 20 -8.89 23.60 4.42
C GLY A 20 -9.39 22.75 5.57
N MET A 21 -10.43 21.95 5.31
CA MET A 21 -10.78 20.85 6.19
C MET A 21 -9.55 19.94 6.25
N PRO A 22 -8.96 19.70 7.43
CA PRO A 22 -7.89 18.73 7.55
C PRO A 22 -8.45 17.37 7.14
N THR A 23 -7.94 16.82 6.05
CA THR A 23 -8.19 15.48 5.52
C THR A 23 -7.73 14.43 6.53
N ARG A 24 -8.50 14.21 7.60
CA ARG A 24 -8.29 13.10 8.55
C ARG A 24 -8.80 11.74 8.05
N ALA A 25 -9.37 11.68 6.85
CA ALA A 25 -9.86 10.43 6.28
C ALA A 25 -8.73 9.52 5.74
N GLN A 26 -7.63 10.08 5.24
CA GLN A 26 -6.62 9.35 4.46
C GLN A 26 -5.80 8.36 5.30
N THR A 27 -5.53 8.66 6.57
CA THR A 27 -4.80 7.75 7.46
C THR A 27 -5.64 6.54 7.88
N THR A 28 -6.97 6.63 7.77
CA THR A 28 -7.87 5.57 8.23
C THR A 28 -7.89 4.41 7.24
N ASP A 29 -7.88 4.69 5.94
CA ASP A 29 -7.94 3.63 4.92
C ASP A 29 -6.65 2.81 4.85
N MET A 30 -5.49 3.44 5.06
CA MET A 30 -4.22 2.70 5.16
C MET A 30 -4.17 1.80 6.40
N ALA A 31 -4.69 2.29 7.53
CA ALA A 31 -4.75 1.51 8.77
C ALA A 31 -5.70 0.30 8.62
N ARG A 32 -6.84 0.47 7.96
CA ARG A 32 -7.79 -0.61 7.65
C ARG A 32 -7.20 -1.64 6.70
N LEU A 33 -6.58 -1.21 5.60
CA LEU A 33 -5.86 -2.11 4.69
C LEU A 33 -4.82 -2.94 5.45
N HIS A 34 -4.08 -2.31 6.35
CA HIS A 34 -3.08 -2.98 7.18
C HIS A 34 -3.72 -4.00 8.14
N GLU A 35 -4.79 -3.62 8.84
CA GLU A 35 -5.53 -4.47 9.78
C GLU A 35 -6.12 -5.70 9.08
N ASP A 36 -6.79 -5.49 7.95
CA ASP A 36 -7.43 -6.56 7.17
C ASP A 36 -6.40 -7.53 6.59
N LEU A 37 -5.29 -6.99 6.04
CA LEU A 37 -4.18 -7.84 5.56
C LEU A 37 -3.55 -8.63 6.70
N CYS A 38 -3.28 -8.00 7.84
CA CYS A 38 -2.68 -8.69 8.98
C CYS A 38 -3.62 -9.76 9.55
N GLY A 39 -4.92 -9.48 9.61
CA GLY A 39 -5.95 -10.45 10.00
C GLY A 39 -5.98 -11.64 9.04
N CYS A 40 -6.00 -11.38 7.73
CA CYS A 40 -6.03 -12.43 6.71
C CYS A 40 -4.79 -13.33 6.77
N VAL A 41 -3.58 -12.76 6.85
CA VAL A 41 -2.34 -13.56 6.92
C VAL A 41 -2.19 -14.30 8.25
N SER A 42 -2.79 -13.79 9.34
CA SER A 42 -2.79 -14.48 10.64
C SER A 42 -3.63 -15.75 10.63
N ALA A 43 -4.59 -15.87 9.70
CA ALA A 43 -5.38 -17.08 9.51
C ALA A 43 -4.68 -18.14 8.64
N ILE A 44 -3.53 -17.81 8.02
CA ILE A 44 -2.78 -18.74 7.18
C ILE A 44 -1.94 -19.65 8.07
N ASP A 45 -2.09 -20.97 7.90
CA ASP A 45 -1.21 -21.94 8.53
C ASP A 45 0.14 -22.03 7.77
N PRO A 46 1.28 -21.62 8.38
CA PRO A 46 2.58 -21.66 7.72
C PRO A 46 3.13 -23.09 7.56
N ARG A 47 2.49 -24.10 8.16
CA ARG A 47 2.89 -25.52 8.05
C ARG A 47 2.21 -26.24 6.89
N SER A 48 1.25 -25.58 6.25
CA SER A 48 0.57 -26.12 5.07
C SER A 48 1.52 -26.25 3.88
N ALA A 49 1.10 -27.01 2.86
CA ALA A 49 1.87 -27.20 1.64
C ALA A 49 2.15 -25.86 0.93
N ASP A 50 3.28 -25.76 0.24
CA ASP A 50 3.75 -24.53 -0.42
C ASP A 50 2.71 -23.93 -1.36
N ALA A 51 2.04 -24.76 -2.18
CA ALA A 51 0.99 -24.31 -3.07
C ALA A 51 -0.26 -23.76 -2.33
N VAL A 52 -0.54 -24.25 -1.12
CA VAL A 52 -1.63 -23.75 -0.27
C VAL A 52 -1.24 -22.41 0.33
N VAL A 53 -0.04 -22.30 0.89
CA VAL A 53 0.48 -21.05 1.46
C VAL A 53 0.52 -19.95 0.39
N ASP A 54 1.06 -20.25 -0.78
CA ASP A 54 1.16 -19.30 -1.90
C ASP A 54 -0.21 -18.80 -2.37
N ARG A 55 -1.17 -19.73 -2.54
CA ARG A 55 -2.55 -19.38 -2.89
C ARG A 55 -3.24 -18.53 -1.82
N SER A 56 -3.09 -18.89 -0.54
CA SER A 56 -3.70 -18.16 0.56
C SER A 56 -3.16 -16.74 0.68
N VAL A 57 -1.84 -16.56 0.52
CA VAL A 57 -1.20 -15.24 0.51
C VAL A 57 -1.70 -14.41 -0.68
N SER A 58 -1.74 -15.01 -1.87
CA SER A 58 -2.26 -14.35 -3.07
C SER A 58 -3.71 -13.89 -2.89
N ASN A 59 -4.56 -14.76 -2.33
CA ASN A 59 -5.96 -14.44 -2.06
C ASN A 59 -6.12 -13.29 -1.04
N CYS A 60 -5.29 -13.24 0.01
CA CYS A 60 -5.30 -12.12 0.95
C CYS A 60 -4.93 -10.80 0.26
N LEU A 61 -3.89 -10.81 -0.57
CA LEU A 61 -3.45 -9.61 -1.29
C LEU A 61 -4.48 -9.15 -2.31
N GLU A 62 -5.05 -10.07 -3.10
CA GLU A 62 -6.09 -9.75 -4.08
C GLU A 62 -7.33 -9.16 -3.41
N THR A 63 -7.81 -9.80 -2.34
CA THR A 63 -8.97 -9.31 -1.58
C THR A 63 -8.72 -7.91 -1.03
N ALA A 64 -7.56 -7.70 -0.39
CA ALA A 64 -7.19 -6.39 0.15
C ALA A 64 -7.08 -5.29 -0.92
N VAL A 65 -6.60 -5.65 -2.13
CA VAL A 65 -6.52 -4.70 -3.25
C VAL A 65 -7.90 -4.32 -3.78
N LEU A 66 -8.82 -5.28 -3.81
CA LEU A 66 -10.20 -5.07 -4.25
C LEU A 66 -11.01 -4.25 -3.23
N GLU A 67 -10.81 -4.49 -1.94
CA GLU A 67 -11.55 -3.83 -0.86
C GLU A 67 -11.01 -2.41 -0.55
N HIS A 68 -9.70 -2.18 -0.73
CA HIS A 68 -9.03 -0.91 -0.39
C HIS A 68 -8.32 -0.24 -1.56
N PRO A 69 -9.01 0.04 -2.69
CA PRO A 69 -8.37 0.52 -3.91
C PRO A 69 -7.71 1.90 -3.74
N TYR A 70 -8.23 2.75 -2.85
CA TYR A 70 -7.67 4.07 -2.58
C TYR A 70 -6.32 3.97 -1.84
N ALA A 71 -6.24 3.16 -0.80
CA ALA A 71 -5.00 2.95 -0.07
C ALA A 71 -3.91 2.33 -0.97
N VAL A 72 -4.27 1.38 -1.83
CA VAL A 72 -3.34 0.80 -2.82
C VAL A 72 -2.83 1.84 -3.81
N ARG A 73 -3.71 2.73 -4.27
CA ARG A 73 -3.33 3.84 -5.16
C ARG A 73 -2.36 4.81 -4.49
N GLU A 74 -2.59 5.12 -3.22
CA GLU A 74 -1.67 5.97 -2.45
C GLU A 74 -0.30 5.31 -2.28
N LEU A 75 -0.25 4.00 -2.00
CA LEU A 75 1.02 3.25 -1.98
C LEU A 75 1.74 3.40 -3.32
N LEU A 76 1.05 3.17 -4.43
CA LEU A 76 1.62 3.32 -5.78
C LEU A 76 2.12 4.73 -6.09
N HIS A 77 1.63 5.77 -5.41
CA HIS A 77 2.12 7.14 -5.56
C HIS A 77 3.26 7.49 -4.58
N ALA A 78 3.34 6.83 -3.42
CA ALA A 78 4.33 7.10 -2.39
C ALA A 78 5.70 6.43 -2.64
N GLY A 79 5.74 5.30 -3.35
CA GLY A 79 6.96 4.52 -3.55
C GLY A 79 7.84 4.95 -4.74
N PRO A 80 9.13 4.57 -4.76
CA PRO A 80 10.00 4.77 -5.93
C PRO A 80 9.41 4.08 -7.16
N ASN A 81 9.55 4.70 -8.34
CA ASN A 81 8.92 4.24 -9.56
C ASN A 81 9.75 3.17 -10.29
N THR A 82 10.23 2.17 -9.55
CA THR A 82 11.08 1.09 -10.05
C THR A 82 10.33 -0.25 -10.03
N GLY A 83 10.32 -0.95 -11.16
CA GLY A 83 9.65 -2.24 -11.31
C GLY A 83 8.16 -2.15 -11.68
N THR A 84 7.48 -3.30 -11.66
CA THR A 84 6.05 -3.40 -12.00
C THR A 84 5.17 -2.90 -10.84
N PRO A 85 3.93 -2.42 -11.10
CA PRO A 85 3.02 -1.96 -10.04
C PRO A 85 2.81 -3.00 -8.92
N GLY A 86 2.62 -4.27 -9.29
CA GLY A 86 2.46 -5.37 -8.31
C GLY A 86 3.70 -5.57 -7.44
N TYR A 87 4.90 -5.50 -8.03
CA TYR A 87 6.15 -5.58 -7.28
C TYR A 87 6.29 -4.43 -6.27
N ARG A 88 5.94 -3.21 -6.69
CA ARG A 88 5.97 -2.02 -5.81
C ARG A 88 5.00 -2.15 -4.65
N ILE A 89 3.76 -2.55 -4.92
CA ILE A 89 2.74 -2.81 -3.90
C ILE A 89 3.25 -3.88 -2.92
N GLY A 90 3.77 -5.00 -3.45
CA GLY A 90 4.32 -6.08 -2.65
C GLY A 90 5.46 -5.64 -1.73
N GLN A 91 6.40 -4.82 -2.21
CA GLN A 91 7.47 -4.26 -1.37
C GLN A 91 6.93 -3.38 -0.25
N MET A 92 6.03 -2.45 -0.56
CA MET A 92 5.53 -1.50 0.43
C MET A 92 4.64 -2.17 1.47
N LEU A 93 3.71 -3.02 1.04
CA LEU A 93 2.87 -3.82 1.93
C LEU A 93 3.72 -4.78 2.77
N GLY A 94 4.67 -5.47 2.15
CA GLY A 94 5.61 -6.33 2.86
C GLY A 94 6.40 -5.57 3.92
N GLY A 95 6.84 -4.34 3.63
CA GLY A 95 7.54 -3.47 4.58
C GLY A 95 6.65 -2.93 5.71
N LEU A 96 5.37 -2.66 5.44
CA LEU A 96 4.39 -2.27 6.46
C LEU A 96 4.07 -3.44 7.39
N LEU A 97 3.63 -4.57 6.84
CA LEU A 97 3.26 -5.76 7.59
C LEU A 97 4.44 -6.34 8.38
N SER A 98 5.68 -6.25 7.86
CA SER A 98 6.85 -6.74 8.59
C SER A 98 7.14 -5.98 9.89
N ARG A 99 6.66 -4.74 10.03
CA ARG A 99 6.86 -3.93 11.24
C ARG A 99 5.82 -4.26 12.31
N ASP A 100 4.56 -4.34 11.91
CA ASP A 100 3.45 -4.30 12.86
C ASP A 100 2.63 -5.62 12.89
N CYS A 101 2.94 -6.60 12.04
CA CYS A 101 2.25 -7.90 11.98
C CYS A 101 3.21 -9.07 12.27
N GLU A 102 3.14 -9.66 13.46
CA GLU A 102 4.00 -10.79 13.85
C GLU A 102 3.75 -12.05 13.01
N ALA A 103 2.49 -12.36 12.72
CA ALA A 103 2.13 -13.48 11.86
C ALA A 103 2.77 -13.34 10.47
N PHE A 104 2.76 -12.13 9.91
CA PHE A 104 3.41 -11.87 8.62
C PHE A 104 4.93 -12.08 8.70
N ARG A 105 5.59 -11.72 9.81
CA ARG A 105 7.04 -11.98 9.96
C ARG A 105 7.35 -13.48 9.91
N ALA A 106 6.59 -14.31 10.60
CA ALA A 106 6.75 -15.76 10.55
C ALA A 106 6.47 -16.31 9.14
N LEU A 107 5.39 -15.84 8.51
CA LEU A 107 5.01 -16.21 7.16
C LEU A 107 6.05 -15.79 6.11
N ARG A 108 6.67 -14.62 6.27
CA ARG A 108 7.72 -14.11 5.38
C ARG A 108 8.97 -15.00 5.39
N VAL A 109 9.34 -15.54 6.55
CA VAL A 109 10.44 -16.52 6.64
C VAL A 109 10.08 -17.77 5.83
N ARG A 110 8.86 -18.28 5.98
CA ARG A 110 8.38 -19.43 5.21
C ARG A 110 8.36 -19.16 3.70
N LEU A 111 7.80 -18.02 3.28
CA LEU A 111 7.76 -17.63 1.87
C LEU A 111 9.17 -17.50 1.28
N ASN A 112 10.13 -16.93 2.03
CA ASN A 112 11.52 -16.87 1.58
C ASN A 112 12.10 -18.27 1.41
N ASP A 113 11.85 -19.20 2.32
CA ASP A 113 12.33 -20.57 2.21
C ASP A 113 11.76 -21.30 0.98
N MET A 114 10.48 -21.06 0.65
CA MET A 114 9.85 -21.58 -0.57
C MET A 114 10.49 -21.06 -1.86
N HIS A 115 10.91 -19.78 -1.86
CA HIS A 115 11.47 -19.12 -3.03
C HIS A 115 13.00 -19.22 -3.13
N ARG A 116 13.66 -19.82 -2.12
CA ARG A 116 15.08 -20.12 -2.22
C ARG A 116 15.26 -21.14 -3.33
N PRO A 117 16.04 -20.84 -4.39
CA PRO A 117 16.35 -21.84 -5.40
C PRO A 117 16.99 -23.02 -4.68
N ALA A 118 16.42 -24.22 -4.88
CA ALA A 118 17.01 -25.44 -4.38
C ALA A 118 18.45 -25.48 -4.89
N VAL A 119 19.42 -25.29 -4.00
CA VAL A 119 20.82 -25.51 -4.32
C VAL A 119 20.93 -27.00 -4.59
N LEU A 120 20.77 -27.37 -5.86
CA LEU A 120 21.03 -28.72 -6.35
C LEU A 120 22.45 -29.04 -5.89
N LYS A 121 22.56 -29.91 -4.87
CA LYS A 121 23.80 -30.63 -4.60
C LYS A 121 24.08 -31.42 -5.87
N LYS A 122 24.89 -30.84 -6.76
CA LYS A 122 25.53 -31.52 -7.87
C LYS A 122 26.30 -32.67 -7.25
N GLY A 123 25.76 -33.89 -7.39
CA GLY A 123 26.43 -35.11 -6.97
C GLY A 123 27.80 -35.14 -7.61
N ALA A 124 28.83 -35.15 -6.76
CA ALA A 124 30.12 -35.68 -7.12
C ALA A 124 29.93 -37.19 -7.27
N THR A 125 29.98 -37.67 -8.51
CA THR A 125 30.29 -39.05 -8.87
C THR A 125 31.25 -39.01 -10.02
#